data_AF-A0A6L6BVG7-F1
#
_entry.id   AF-A0A6L6BVG7-F1
#
_cell.length_a   1.000
_cell.length_b   1.000
_cell.length_c   1.000
_cell.angle_alpha   90.00
_cell.angle_beta   90.00
_cell.angle_gamma   90.00
#
_symmetry.space_group_name_H-M   'P 1'
#
loop_
_entity.id
_entity.type
_entity.pdbx_description
1 polymer ?
#
loop_
_entity_poly.entity_id
_entity_poly.type
_entity_poly.pdbx_seq_one_letter_code
_entity_poly.pdbx_strand_id
1 'polypeptide(L)'
;MTPPSIATETTSPAPLAFVAALTDARLKAFLTSEQRRWEAFDADLGPALGELDRFCGEGGKRVRPAFAYWTFLGAGGDPDNPWIIDLCAGLELLHAF
;
A
#
# COMPACT_ATOMS: atom_id res chain seq x y z
N MET A 1 -7.23 -36.18 -25.17
CA MET A 1 -7.39 -34.76 -25.51
C MET A 1 -7.13 -33.97 -24.23
N THR A 2 -5.90 -33.47 -24.05
CA THR A 2 -5.50 -32.76 -22.84
C THR A 2 -6.13 -31.36 -22.87
N PRO A 3 -6.86 -30.92 -21.84
CA PRO A 3 -7.44 -29.57 -21.83
C PRO A 3 -6.33 -28.52 -21.84
N PRO A 4 -6.51 -27.37 -22.52
CA PRO A 4 -5.54 -26.30 -22.52
C PRO A 4 -5.41 -25.71 -21.11
N SER A 5 -4.17 -25.63 -20.62
CA SER A 5 -3.84 -24.92 -19.39
C SER A 5 -3.98 -23.41 -19.63
N ILE A 6 -5.00 -22.79 -19.05
CA ILE A 6 -5.08 -21.32 -18.99
C ILE A 6 -4.16 -20.91 -17.85
N ALA A 7 -2.95 -20.46 -18.19
CA ALA A 7 -2.14 -19.67 -17.27
C ALA A 7 -2.90 -18.36 -17.04
N THR A 8 -3.65 -18.29 -15.93
CA THR A 8 -4.32 -17.06 -15.52
C THR A 8 -3.24 -16.09 -15.05
N GLU A 9 -2.77 -15.25 -15.96
CA GLU A 9 -1.99 -14.08 -15.60
C GLU A 9 -2.88 -13.23 -14.69
N THR A 10 -2.61 -13.27 -13.39
CA THR A 10 -3.52 -12.74 -12.37
C THR A 10 -3.30 -11.23 -12.22
N THR A 11 -3.58 -10.49 -13.29
CA THR A 11 -3.58 -9.02 -13.25
C THR A 11 -4.74 -8.57 -12.37
N SER A 12 -4.44 -7.75 -11.35
CA SER A 12 -5.48 -7.20 -10.48
C SER A 12 -6.47 -6.34 -11.29
N PRO A 13 -7.78 -6.37 -10.98
CA PRO A 13 -8.75 -5.50 -11.64
C PRO A 13 -8.34 -4.01 -11.53
N ALA A 14 -8.59 -3.23 -12.58
CA ALA A 14 -8.13 -1.83 -12.66
C ALA A 14 -8.52 -0.96 -11.43
N PRO A 15 -9.73 -1.05 -10.85
CA PRO A 15 -10.08 -0.28 -9.65
C PRO A 15 -9.26 -0.66 -8.41
N LEU A 16 -8.82 -1.92 -8.33
CA LEU A 16 -7.95 -2.40 -7.25
C LEU A 16 -6.51 -1.91 -7.47
N ALA A 17 -6.02 -2.04 -8.71
CA ALA A 17 -4.68 -1.58 -9.09
C ALA A 17 -4.50 -0.07 -8.91
N PHE A 18 -5.54 0.73 -9.17
CA PHE A 18 -5.53 2.17 -8.96
C PHE A 18 -5.27 2.54 -7.49
N VAL A 19 -6.06 1.99 -6.56
CA VAL A 19 -5.89 2.29 -5.13
C VAL A 19 -4.60 1.70 -4.58
N ALA A 20 -4.19 0.53 -5.09
CA ALA A 20 -2.91 -0.08 -4.74
C ALA A 20 -1.75 0.89 -5.06
N ALA A 21 -1.69 1.42 -6.28
CA ALA A 21 -0.62 2.33 -6.69
C ALA A 21 -0.55 3.60 -5.83
N LEU A 22 -1.70 4.20 -5.50
CA LEU A 22 -1.74 5.38 -4.61
C LEU A 22 -1.27 5.05 -3.19
N THR A 23 -1.70 3.90 -2.68
CA THR A 23 -1.33 3.43 -1.34
C THR A 23 0.16 3.13 -1.26
N ASP A 24 0.70 2.40 -2.23
CA ASP A 24 2.12 2.04 -2.30
C ASP A 24 3.00 3.29 -2.40
N ALA A 25 2.63 4.25 -3.25
CA ALA A 25 3.34 5.52 -3.37
C ALA A 25 3.34 6.29 -2.04
N ARG A 26 2.19 6.33 -1.35
CA ARG A 26 2.07 7.04 -0.07
C ARG A 26 2.87 6.37 1.04
N LEU A 27 2.85 5.04 1.08
CA LEU A 27 3.57 4.23 2.06
C LEU A 27 5.08 4.35 1.87
N LYS A 28 5.55 4.26 0.62
CA LYS A 28 6.96 4.48 0.27
C LYS A 28 7.43 5.88 0.69
N ALA A 29 6.64 6.91 0.41
CA ALA A 29 6.97 8.27 0.81
C ALA A 29 7.04 8.41 2.35
N PHE A 30 6.09 7.80 3.07
CA PHE A 30 6.07 7.79 4.54
C PHE A 30 7.32 7.11 5.11
N LEU A 31 7.57 5.85 4.74
CA LEU A 31 8.66 5.05 5.30
C LEU A 31 10.03 5.61 4.94
N THR A 32 10.18 6.18 3.75
CA THR A 32 11.41 6.90 3.37
C THR A 32 11.64 8.14 4.25
N SER A 33 10.57 8.86 4.61
CA SER A 33 10.70 10.02 5.50
C SER A 33 11.03 9.62 6.94
N GLU A 34 10.43 8.53 7.41
CA GLU A 34 10.67 7.98 8.74
C GLU A 34 12.08 7.40 8.86
N GLN A 35 12.54 6.65 7.86
CA GLN A 35 13.91 6.13 7.82
C GLN A 35 14.94 7.25 8.00
N ARG A 36 14.84 8.33 7.22
CA ARG A 36 15.76 9.48 7.37
C ARG A 36 15.67 10.13 8.76
N ARG A 37 14.46 10.23 9.32
CA ARG A 37 14.22 10.83 10.63
C ARG A 37 14.89 10.02 11.73
N TRP A 38 14.79 8.70 11.66
CA TRP A 38 15.38 7.79 12.64
C TRP A 38 16.89 7.60 12.45
N GLU A 39 17.40 7.55 11.22
CA GLU A 39 18.84 7.55 10.92
C GLU A 39 19.55 8.79 11.47
N ALA A 40 18.90 9.95 11.40
CA ALA A 40 19.43 11.18 11.97
C ALA A 40 19.48 11.18 13.50
N PHE A 41 18.63 10.38 14.15
CA PHE A 41 18.63 10.18 15.59
C PHE A 41 19.68 9.15 16.02
N ASP A 42 19.71 8.01 15.34
CA ASP A 42 20.67 6.93 15.52
C ASP A 42 20.83 6.16 14.20
N ALA A 43 22.06 6.08 13.70
CA ALA A 43 22.38 5.45 12.42
C ALA A 43 21.99 3.96 12.39
N ASP A 44 21.96 3.28 13.55
CA ASP A 44 21.62 1.86 13.64
C ASP A 44 20.10 1.61 13.47
N LEU A 45 19.26 2.65 13.56
CA LEU A 45 17.81 2.53 13.40
C LEU A 45 17.36 2.55 11.94
N GLY A 46 18.14 3.14 11.03
CA GLY A 46 17.83 3.21 9.61
C GLY A 46 17.56 1.86 8.94
N PRO A 47 18.46 0.87 9.10
CA PRO A 47 18.28 -0.46 8.52
C PRO A 47 16.94 -1.12 8.90
N ALA A 48 16.48 -0.95 10.15
CA ALA A 48 15.21 -1.53 10.60
C ALA A 48 14.01 -0.92 9.85
N LEU A 49 14.01 0.40 9.61
CA LEU A 49 12.98 1.06 8.82
C LEU A 49 13.07 0.71 7.33
N GLY A 50 14.29 0.51 6.82
CA GLY A 50 14.53 0.02 5.46
C GLY A 50 13.94 -1.37 5.22
N GLU A 51 14.04 -2.27 6.20
CA GLU A 51 13.40 -3.59 6.13
C GLU A 51 11.87 -3.51 6.17
N LEU A 52 11.31 -2.58 6.95
CA LEU A 52 9.86 -2.34 6.95
C LEU A 52 9.37 -1.85 5.59
N ASP A 53 10.11 -0.93 4.95
CA ASP A 53 9.82 -0.46 3.59
C ASP A 53 9.87 -1.60 2.56
N ARG A 54 10.91 -2.45 2.63
CA ARG A 54 11.00 -3.63 1.78
C ARG A 54 9.82 -4.58 2.01
N PHE A 55 9.52 -4.90 3.26
CA PHE A 55 8.43 -5.82 3.63
C PHE A 55 7.07 -5.31 3.16
N CYS A 56 6.77 -4.03 3.40
CA CYS A 56 5.54 -3.41 2.93
C CYS A 56 5.50 -3.33 1.39
N GLY A 57 6.63 -3.07 0.73
CA GLY A 57 6.77 -2.95 -0.71
C GLY A 57 6.69 -4.28 -1.48
N GLU A 58 7.07 -5.39 -0.86
CA GLU A 58 6.97 -6.75 -1.46
C GLU A 58 5.54 -7.22 -1.70
N GLY A 59 4.57 -6.51 -1.13
CA GLY A 59 3.25 -6.45 -1.73
C GLY A 59 2.21 -7.41 -1.18
N GLY A 60 0.98 -7.12 -1.61
CA GLY A 60 -0.24 -7.87 -1.38
C GLY A 60 -1.31 -7.30 -2.32
N LYS A 61 -2.50 -7.91 -2.40
CA LYS A 61 -3.55 -7.46 -3.34
C LYS A 61 -4.14 -6.07 -3.00
N ARG A 62 -3.73 -5.44 -1.90
CA ARG A 62 -4.23 -4.14 -1.39
C ARG A 62 -5.76 -4.04 -1.32
N VAL A 63 -6.41 -5.15 -0.99
CA VAL A 63 -7.88 -5.23 -0.93
C VAL A 63 -8.43 -4.35 0.18
N ARG A 64 -7.72 -4.21 1.31
CA ARG A 64 -8.14 -3.37 2.45
C ARG A 64 -8.18 -1.89 2.08
N PRO A 65 -7.09 -1.29 1.53
CA PRO A 65 -7.11 0.05 0.96
C PRO A 65 -8.23 0.26 -0.05
N ALA A 66 -8.37 -0.64 -1.02
CA ALA A 66 -9.40 -0.49 -2.05
C ALA A 66 -10.80 -0.52 -1.47
N PHE A 67 -11.08 -1.41 -0.51
CA PHE A 67 -12.37 -1.45 0.16
C PHE A 67 -12.66 -0.15 0.92
N ALA A 68 -11.68 0.38 1.66
CA ALA A 68 -11.83 1.64 2.38
C ALA A 68 -12.07 2.83 1.43
N TYR A 69 -11.23 2.97 0.39
CA TYR A 69 -11.32 4.02 -0.60
C TYR A 69 -12.68 4.03 -1.32
N TRP A 70 -13.10 2.88 -1.86
CA TRP A 70 -14.35 2.80 -2.61
C TRP A 70 -15.58 2.93 -1.72
N THR A 71 -15.52 2.48 -0.46
CA THR A 71 -16.62 2.69 0.50
C THR A 71 -16.76 4.17 0.85
N PHE A 72 -15.65 4.88 1.05
CA PHE A 72 -15.66 6.31 1.30
C PHE A 72 -16.30 7.08 0.14
N LEU A 73 -15.90 6.80 -1.11
CA LEU A 73 -16.54 7.40 -2.29
C LEU A 73 -18.02 7.02 -2.42
N GLY A 74 -18.35 5.74 -2.22
CA GLY A 74 -19.72 5.25 -2.26
C GLY A 74 -20.63 5.88 -1.20
N ALA A 75 -20.06 6.34 -0.09
CA ALA A 75 -20.76 7.10 0.95
C ALA A 75 -20.86 8.61 0.67
N GLY A 76 -20.40 9.09 -0.50
CA GLY A 76 -20.40 10.51 -0.87
C GLY A 76 -19.15 11.27 -0.42
N GLY A 77 -18.07 10.57 -0.08
CA GLY A 77 -16.79 11.16 0.23
C GLY A 77 -16.15 11.88 -0.97
N ASP A 78 -15.39 12.94 -0.68
CA ASP A 78 -14.66 13.72 -1.66
C ASP A 78 -13.40 12.97 -2.16
N PRO A 79 -13.30 12.60 -3.45
CA PRO A 79 -12.14 11.89 -3.98
C PRO A 79 -10.83 12.65 -3.86
N ASP A 80 -10.88 13.98 -3.73
CA ASP A 80 -9.68 14.81 -3.58
C ASP A 80 -9.27 15.00 -2.11
N ASN A 81 -10.01 14.40 -1.16
CA ASN A 81 -9.66 14.46 0.25
C ASN A 81 -8.34 13.68 0.50
N PRO A 82 -7.24 14.34 0.87
CA PRO A 82 -5.93 13.69 0.97
C PRO A 82 -5.87 12.62 2.09
N TRP A 83 -6.75 12.72 3.08
CA TRP A 83 -6.77 11.83 4.24
C TRP A 83 -7.20 10.40 3.87
N ILE A 84 -7.90 10.19 2.74
CA ILE A 84 -8.30 8.84 2.34
C ILE A 84 -7.09 7.98 1.96
N ILE A 85 -6.07 8.58 1.36
CA ILE A 85 -4.85 7.87 0.96
C ILE A 85 -3.95 7.64 2.20
N ASP A 86 -3.93 8.58 3.14
CA ASP A 86 -3.28 8.39 4.45
C ASP A 86 -3.90 7.21 5.22
N LEU A 87 -5.25 7.15 5.27
CA LEU A 87 -5.97 6.03 5.87
C LEU A 87 -5.60 4.70 5.21
N CYS A 88 -5.57 4.66 3.87
CA CYS A 88 -5.18 3.48 3.12
C CYS A 88 -3.77 2.98 3.48
N ALA A 89 -2.79 3.89 3.56
CA ALA A 89 -1.43 3.54 3.98
C ALA A 89 -1.39 3.05 5.44
N GLY A 90 -2.15 3.70 6.33
CA GLY A 90 -2.28 3.28 7.73
C GLY A 90 -2.87 1.88 7.90
N LEU A 91 -3.85 1.50 7.09
CA LEU A 91 -4.43 0.15 7.09
C LEU A 91 -3.41 -0.92 6.68
N GLU A 92 -2.52 -0.64 5.73
CA GLU A 92 -1.48 -1.59 5.33
C GLU A 92 -0.38 -1.69 6.40
N LEU A 93 -0.02 -0.59 7.06
CA LEU A 93 0.90 -0.63 8.21
C LEU A 93 0.32 -1.47 9.36
N LEU A 94 -0.97 -1.32 9.67
CA LEU A 94 -1.63 -2.15 10.69
C LEU A 94 -1.67 -3.63 10.30
N HIS A 95 -1.83 -3.93 9.01
CA HIS A 95 -1.82 -5.30 8.51
C HIS A 95 -0.43 -5.95 8.55
N ALA A 96 0.63 -5.15 8.40
CA ALA A 96 2.01 -5.62 8.43
C ALA A 96 2.45 -6.13 9.82
N PHE A 97 1.66 -5.84 10.87
CA PHE A 97 1.87 -6.27 12.25
C PHE A 97 1.08 -7.54 12.58
#